data_AF-A0A930MK45-F1
#
_entry.id   AF-A0A930MK45-F1
#
_cell.length_a   1.000
_cell.length_b   1.000
_cell.length_c   1.000
_cell.angle_alpha   90.00
_cell.angle_beta   90.00
_cell.angle_gamma   90.00
#
_symmetry.space_group_name_H-M   'P 1'
#
loop_
_entity.id
_entity.type
_entity.pdbx_description
1 polymer ?
#
loop_
_entity_poly.entity_id
_entity_poly.type
_entity_poly.pdbx_seq_one_letter_code
_entity_poly.pdbx_strand_id
1 'polypeptide(L)'
;MKNIQLLLNDDEYAHIAEAAEKQGIPVLAHIRAQLLGTEDAFAATYADTLRRVEALTPGTKFSLKTLFGTDWTMPRGTKLTLGRAFYDMVDGGKVTAAKALGKDSSNIMQYVRV
;
A
#
# COMPACT_ATOMS: atom_id res chain seq x y z
N MET A 1 -18.42 -1.12 -8.41
CA MET A 1 -17.11 -1.60 -8.91
C MET A 1 -17.31 -2.98 -9.52
N LYS A 2 -16.58 -3.33 -10.58
CA LYS A 2 -16.57 -4.69 -11.13
C LYS A 2 -15.38 -5.45 -10.52
N ASN A 3 -15.56 -6.74 -10.25
CA ASN A 3 -14.55 -7.58 -9.62
C ASN A 3 -14.01 -8.60 -10.64
N ILE A 4 -12.72 -8.88 -10.57
CA ILE A 4 -12.06 -9.93 -11.35
C ILE A 4 -11.42 -10.88 -10.32
N GLN A 5 -11.70 -12.18 -10.46
CA GLN A 5 -11.07 -13.24 -9.66
C GLN A 5 -10.13 -14.02 -10.56
N LEU A 6 -8.90 -14.22 -10.08
CA LEU A 6 -7.88 -15.00 -10.75
C LEU A 6 -7.47 -16.13 -9.81
N LEU A 7 -7.64 -17.37 -10.23
CA LEU A 7 -7.15 -18.54 -9.52
C LEU A 7 -5.80 -18.91 -10.14
N LEU A 8 -4.81 -19.13 -9.28
CA LEU A 8 -3.44 -19.45 -9.65
C LEU A 8 -3.04 -20.71 -8.89
N ASN A 9 -2.23 -21.56 -9.52
CA ASN A 9 -1.51 -22.59 -8.78
C ASN A 9 -0.33 -21.97 -7.99
N ASP A 10 0.32 -22.78 -7.15
CA ASP A 10 1.39 -22.30 -6.27
C ASP A 10 2.57 -21.71 -7.05
N ASP A 11 2.98 -22.33 -8.16
CA ASP A 11 4.10 -21.87 -8.99
C ASP A 11 3.77 -20.53 -9.69
N GLU A 12 2.56 -20.41 -10.22
CA GLU A 12 2.06 -19.18 -10.85
C GLU A 12 1.98 -18.04 -9.83
N TYR A 13 1.48 -18.31 -8.63
CA TYR A 13 1.42 -17.32 -7.56
C TYR A 13 2.83 -16.91 -7.12
N ALA A 14 3.73 -17.86 -6.91
CA ALA A 14 5.11 -17.61 -6.50
C ALA A 14 5.84 -16.72 -7.52
N HIS A 15 5.69 -17.02 -8.82
CA HIS A 15 6.29 -16.22 -9.89
C HIS A 15 5.84 -14.74 -9.84
N ILE A 16 4.55 -14.50 -9.65
CA ILE A 16 3.99 -13.14 -9.55
C ILE A 16 4.43 -12.47 -8.24
N ALA A 17 4.47 -13.22 -7.14
CA ALA A 17 4.89 -12.72 -5.83
C ALA A 17 6.35 -12.28 -5.83
N GLU A 18 7.26 -13.06 -6.42
CA GLU A 18 8.66 -12.69 -6.58
C GLU A 18 8.84 -11.42 -7.42
N ALA A 19 8.06 -11.27 -8.49
CA ALA A 19 8.10 -10.08 -9.33
C ALA A 19 7.63 -8.82 -8.57
N ALA A 20 6.58 -8.95 -7.77
CA ALA A 20 6.09 -7.87 -6.92
C ALA A 20 7.10 -7.51 -5.81
N GLU A 21 7.73 -8.51 -5.20
CA GLU A 21 8.75 -8.34 -4.17
C GLU A 21 9.98 -7.59 -4.70
N LYS A 22 10.47 -7.95 -5.89
CA LYS A 22 11.58 -7.23 -6.56
C LYS A 22 11.28 -5.75 -6.78
N GLN A 23 10.01 -5.37 -6.88
CA GLN A 23 9.55 -3.99 -7.04
C GLN A 23 9.18 -3.33 -5.70
N GLY A 24 9.18 -4.05 -4.58
CA GLY A 24 8.79 -3.53 -3.27
C GLY A 24 7.31 -3.16 -3.16
N ILE A 25 6.45 -3.73 -4.03
CA ILE A 25 5.02 -3.43 -4.08
C ILE A 25 4.17 -4.66 -3.73
N PRO A 26 2.93 -4.47 -3.27
CA PRO A 26 1.98 -5.55 -3.06
C PRO A 26 1.71 -6.34 -4.35
N VAL A 27 1.49 -7.66 -4.24
CA VAL A 27 1.13 -8.55 -5.36
C VAL A 27 -0.03 -8.00 -6.20
N LEU A 28 -1.10 -7.54 -5.55
CA LEU A 28 -2.25 -6.95 -6.24
C LEU A 28 -1.86 -5.68 -7.02
N ALA A 29 -0.95 -4.86 -6.50
CA ALA A 29 -0.46 -3.67 -7.19
C ALA A 29 0.31 -4.07 -8.46
N HIS A 30 1.16 -5.10 -8.35
CA HIS A 30 1.89 -5.64 -9.49
C HIS A 30 0.94 -6.18 -10.58
N ILE A 31 -0.04 -7.01 -10.21
CA ILE A 31 -1.04 -7.55 -11.15
C ILE A 31 -1.80 -6.42 -11.84
N ARG A 32 -2.23 -5.40 -11.08
CA ARG A 32 -2.95 -4.26 -11.65
C ARG A 32 -2.09 -3.43 -12.60
N ALA A 33 -0.83 -3.19 -12.26
CA ALA A 33 0.11 -2.50 -13.13
C ALA A 33 0.35 -3.27 -14.45
N GLN A 34 0.41 -4.61 -14.41
CA GLN A 34 0.50 -5.44 -15.62
C GLN A 34 -0.77 -5.37 -16.48
N LEU A 35 -1.95 -5.36 -15.86
CA LEU A 35 -3.23 -5.35 -16.58
C LEU A 35 -3.60 -3.97 -17.16
N LEU A 36 -3.24 -2.90 -16.46
CA LEU A 36 -3.69 -1.53 -16.78
C LEU A 36 -2.56 -0.62 -17.27
N GLY A 37 -1.29 -1.02 -17.13
CA GLY A 37 -0.14 -0.22 -17.54
C GLY A 37 -0.12 1.16 -16.89
N THR A 38 -0.02 2.20 -17.72
CA THR A 38 0.00 3.62 -17.29
C THR A 38 -1.31 4.09 -16.65
N GLU A 39 -2.41 3.34 -16.85
CA GLU A 39 -3.72 3.66 -16.27
C GLU A 39 -3.89 3.11 -14.84
N ASP A 40 -2.90 2.37 -14.29
CA ASP A 40 -3.00 1.92 -12.90
C ASP A 40 -2.72 3.03 -11.89
N ALA A 41 -3.77 3.79 -11.56
CA ALA A 41 -3.73 4.79 -10.50
C ALA A 41 -3.32 4.21 -9.13
N PHE A 42 -3.45 2.89 -8.90
CA PHE A 42 -3.08 2.30 -7.62
C PHE A 42 -1.57 2.22 -7.42
N ALA A 43 -0.82 1.70 -8.39
CA ALA A 43 0.64 1.66 -8.31
C ALA A 43 1.25 3.05 -8.09
N ALA A 44 0.78 4.06 -8.82
CA ALA A 44 1.20 5.46 -8.64
C ALA A 44 0.87 5.98 -7.22
N THR A 45 -0.33 5.70 -6.72
CA THR A 45 -0.74 6.09 -5.36
C THR A 45 0.12 5.41 -4.29
N TYR A 46 0.46 4.13 -4.49
CA TYR A 46 1.28 3.38 -3.55
C TYR A 46 2.72 3.93 -3.53
N ALA A 47 3.32 4.20 -4.69
CA ALA A 47 4.62 4.84 -4.79
C ALA A 47 4.63 6.24 -4.13
N ASP A 48 3.59 7.05 -4.34
CA ASP A 48 3.45 8.36 -3.68
C ASP A 48 3.32 8.22 -2.16
N THR A 49 2.63 7.18 -1.69
CA THR A 49 2.55 6.86 -0.24
C THR A 49 3.93 6.63 0.34
N LEU A 50 4.75 5.77 -0.28
CA LEU A 50 6.11 5.49 0.17
C LEU A 50 6.97 6.76 0.22
N ARG A 51 6.94 7.54 -0.87
CA ARG A 51 7.67 8.82 -0.98
C ARG A 51 7.28 9.80 0.12
N ARG A 52 5.98 9.95 0.41
CA ARG A 52 5.50 10.83 1.48
C ARG A 52 5.92 10.34 2.85
N VAL A 53 5.89 9.04 3.11
CA VAL A 53 6.37 8.45 4.36
C VAL A 53 7.86 8.74 4.53
N GLU A 54 8.68 8.45 3.52
CA GLU A 54 10.13 8.68 3.59
C GLU A 54 10.50 10.14 3.84
N ALA A 55 9.71 11.08 3.32
CA ALA A 55 9.88 12.52 3.52
C ALA A 55 9.49 13.01 4.93
N LEU A 56 8.81 12.19 5.75
CA LEU A 56 8.54 12.56 7.14
C LEU A 56 9.82 12.51 7.97
N THR A 57 9.94 13.45 8.92
CA THR A 57 10.98 13.39 9.94
C THR A 57 10.84 12.10 10.78
N PRO A 58 11.93 11.35 11.04
CA PRO A 58 11.91 10.22 11.97
C PRO A 58 11.26 10.55 13.31
N GLY A 59 10.48 9.61 13.87
CA GLY A 59 9.67 9.80 15.07
C GLY A 59 8.30 10.44 14.84
N THR A 60 8.00 10.93 13.63
CA THR A 60 6.70 11.52 13.31
C THR A 60 5.60 10.44 13.32
N LYS A 61 4.54 10.67 14.10
CA LYS A 61 3.34 9.83 14.09
C LYS A 61 2.42 10.24 12.94
N PHE A 62 1.86 9.27 12.23
CA PHE A 62 0.96 9.53 11.11
C PHE A 62 -0.07 8.41 10.92
N SER A 63 -1.13 8.74 10.19
CA SER A 63 -2.01 7.80 9.50
C SER A 63 -1.96 8.09 8.00
N LEU A 64 -2.43 7.19 7.14
CA LEU A 64 -2.51 7.50 5.70
C LEU A 64 -3.41 8.72 5.43
N LYS A 65 -4.48 8.88 6.20
CA LYS A 65 -5.36 10.05 6.07
C LYS A 65 -4.62 11.36 6.35
N THR A 66 -3.81 11.41 7.41
CA THR A 66 -3.04 12.62 7.75
C THR A 66 -1.84 12.81 6.82
N LEU A 67 -1.24 11.73 6.33
CA LEU A 67 -0.12 11.75 5.39
C LEU A 67 -0.51 12.42 4.06
N PHE A 68 -1.70 12.11 3.56
CA PHE A 68 -2.23 12.71 2.34
C PHE A 68 -2.91 14.06 2.59
N GLY A 69 -3.49 14.29 3.77
CA GLY A 69 -4.13 15.57 4.10
C GLY A 69 -5.23 15.93 3.10
N THR A 70 -5.09 17.07 2.45
CA THR A 70 -6.02 17.54 1.39
C THR A 70 -6.04 16.65 0.16
N ASP A 71 -4.95 15.92 -0.10
CA ASP A 71 -4.81 15.02 -1.25
C ASP A 71 -5.52 13.68 -1.01
N TRP A 72 -6.15 13.48 0.15
CA TRP A 72 -6.92 12.28 0.48
C TRP A 72 -8.30 12.27 -0.23
N THR A 73 -8.33 12.48 -1.54
CA THR A 73 -9.52 12.66 -2.38
C THR A 73 -9.96 11.39 -3.09
N MET A 74 -9.12 10.34 -3.07
CA MET A 74 -9.38 9.07 -3.75
C MET A 74 -10.74 8.45 -3.35
N PRO A 75 -11.35 7.62 -4.22
CA PRO A 75 -12.55 6.85 -3.89
C PRO A 75 -12.35 5.96 -2.66
N ARG A 76 -13.43 5.71 -1.91
CA ARG A 76 -13.39 4.87 -0.69
C ARG A 76 -12.78 3.49 -0.93
N GLY A 77 -13.09 2.85 -2.06
CA GLY A 77 -12.51 1.55 -2.42
C GLY A 77 -10.99 1.59 -2.50
N THR A 78 -10.43 2.56 -3.21
CA THR A 78 -8.98 2.76 -3.34
C THR A 78 -8.31 3.04 -1.99
N LYS A 79 -8.94 3.84 -1.12
CA LYS A 79 -8.44 4.13 0.23
C LYS A 79 -8.34 2.88 1.10
N LEU A 80 -9.35 1.99 1.02
CA LEU A 80 -9.36 0.73 1.77
C LEU A 80 -8.27 -0.22 1.26
N THR A 81 -8.15 -0.37 -0.07
CA THR A 81 -7.10 -1.20 -0.67
C THR A 81 -5.71 -0.67 -0.33
N LEU A 82 -5.50 0.64 -0.38
CA LEU A 82 -4.23 1.27 -0.03
C LEU A 82 -3.88 1.05 1.45
N GLY A 83 -4.85 1.26 2.34
CA GLY A 83 -4.68 1.06 3.78
C GLY A 83 -4.31 -0.36 4.15
N ARG A 84 -4.98 -1.35 3.53
CA ARG A 84 -4.66 -2.77 3.74
C ARG A 84 -3.27 -3.11 3.22
N ALA A 85 -2.98 -2.72 1.99
CA ALA A 85 -1.72 -3.03 1.34
C ALA A 85 -0.52 -2.42 2.06
N PHE A 86 -0.62 -1.15 2.48
CA PHE A 86 0.44 -0.50 3.23
C PHE A 86 0.64 -1.13 4.62
N TYR A 87 -0.45 -1.49 5.32
CA TYR A 87 -0.35 -2.21 6.59
C TYR A 87 0.37 -3.55 6.42
N ASP A 88 -0.07 -4.39 5.48
CA ASP A 88 0.50 -5.73 5.27
C ASP A 88 2.01 -5.63 4.94
N MET A 89 2.43 -4.60 4.20
CA MET A 89 3.83 -4.39 3.83
C MET A 89 4.69 -3.85 4.99
N VAL A 90 4.12 -3.06 5.90
CA VAL A 90 4.78 -2.63 7.15
C VAL A 90 4.89 -3.80 8.13
N ASP A 91 3.80 -4.54 8.33
CA ASP A 91 3.72 -5.68 9.25
C ASP A 91 4.65 -6.82 8.80
N GLY A 92 4.70 -7.09 7.49
CA GLY A 92 5.63 -8.03 6.87
C GLY A 92 7.08 -7.53 6.75
N GLY A 93 7.41 -6.34 7.27
CA GLY A 93 8.77 -5.80 7.33
C GLY A 93 9.36 -5.35 5.98
N LYS A 94 8.54 -5.26 4.92
CA LYS A 94 8.98 -4.79 3.59
C LYS A 94 9.08 -3.26 3.54
N VAL A 95 8.18 -2.56 4.19
CA VAL A 95 8.26 -1.11 4.40
C VAL A 95 8.95 -0.86 5.74
N THR A 96 10.26 -0.67 5.70
CA THR A 96 11.09 -0.46 6.90
C THR A 96 11.07 0.98 7.40
N ALA A 97 10.62 1.93 6.57
CA ALA A 97 10.52 3.33 6.90
C ALA A 97 9.42 3.64 7.95
N ALA A 98 8.49 2.71 8.20
CA ALA A 98 7.40 2.92 9.13
C ALA A 98 7.21 1.73 10.07
N LYS A 99 6.67 1.99 11.25
CA LYS A 99 6.25 0.98 12.22
C LYS A 99 4.79 1.19 12.58
N ALA A 100 4.01 0.11 12.57
CA ALA A 100 2.61 0.14 13.00
C ALA A 100 2.50 0.33 14.53
N LEU A 101 1.59 1.20 14.97
CA LEU A 101 1.29 1.49 16.38
C LEU A 101 -0.07 0.93 16.84
N GLY A 102 -0.82 0.31 15.94
CA GLY A 102 -2.20 -0.10 16.19
C GLY A 102 -3.21 0.98 15.81
N LYS A 103 -4.48 0.75 16.14
CA LYS A 103 -5.57 1.63 15.75
C LYS A 103 -5.94 2.60 16.88
N ASP A 104 -6.33 3.82 16.50
CA ASP A 104 -6.88 4.79 17.45
C ASP A 104 -8.35 4.49 17.81
N SER A 105 -8.96 5.36 18.64
CA SER A 105 -10.37 5.27 19.04
C SER A 105 -11.37 5.42 17.88
N SER A 106 -10.92 5.96 16.74
CA SER A 106 -11.69 6.04 15.50
C SER A 106 -11.44 4.84 14.57
N ASN A 107 -10.78 3.79 15.06
CA ASN A 107 -10.42 2.59 14.32
C ASN A 107 -9.52 2.86 13.09
N ILE A 108 -8.73 3.94 13.14
CA ILE A 108 -7.76 4.29 12.09
C ILE A 108 -6.38 3.77 12.50
N MET A 109 -5.73 3.03 11.60
CA MET A 109 -4.37 2.54 11.82
C MET A 109 -3.38 3.71 11.90
N GLN A 110 -2.59 3.71 12.97
CA GLN A 110 -1.54 4.69 13.25
C GLN A 110 -0.16 4.06 13.03
N TYR A 111 0.77 4.90 12.59
CA TYR A 111 2.15 4.55 12.31
C TYR A 111 3.09 5.59 12.92
N VAL A 112 4.35 5.22 13.03
CA VAL A 112 5.46 6.14 13.28
C VAL A 112 6.53 5.96 12.22
N ARG A 113 7.08 7.07 11.73
CA ARG A 113 8.27 7.07 10.88
C ARG A 113 9.46 6.57 11.70
N VAL A 114 10.15 5.55 11.22
CA VAL A 114 11.32 4.94 11.87
C VAL A 114 12.58 5.75 11.65
#